data_AF-A0A2V2N871-F1
#
_entry.id   AF-A0A2V2N871-F1
#
_cell.length_a   1.000
_cell.length_b   1.000
_cell.length_c   1.000
_cell.angle_alpha   90.00
_cell.angle_beta   90.00
_cell.angle_gamma   90.00
#
_symmetry.space_group_name_H-M   'P 1'
#
loop_
_entity.id
_entity.type
_entity.pdbx_description
1 polymer ?
#
loop_
_entity_poly.entity_id
_entity_poly.type
_entity_poly.pdbx_seq_one_letter_code
_entity_poly.pdbx_strand_id
1 'polypeptide(L)'
;MTDLIIVTLLISAIFMVLIMLYLYILGNTIVGRKNGGLLISILSIPLIFSYVYYGFYPFFFAIVTILLILFLYQKTQLFPKNENAFYICVLFLSMFIVFCHPLVAIFLIITFLLVIFYNLFKRFVIKLQPSKNFDLNIFTVIAISFIFWFALVRLYIHTLTDMILTNLGGVDERTIINDQIDLVSSTHPASIWLYIEGFIKIYGPISIYLLLSIGFIVYILTQYYNKKTIFETDLFYSLLFCLALSLGISLFIGHSIYFEPVRVLMYSLIFSMILSGLFLYRIWLSINETQHKKIFSIIVTLITTILYMLCFFNLYQSPWTNMPNTAFTYEDKYGNDWILEYSNRELPIIKDDSTISKYSSYYFESQNSRNSEKMNEYLMIIPSNFGYNQYRNLGDAFATLPEDKFYMSTTEMMKIAPYAAREERRGWLDWFTDTDFIRLLNDPTVNSIYSNDEYSLFMVYRG
;
A
#
# COMPACT_ATOMS: atom_id res chain seq x y z
N MET A 1 -12.35 -19.35 14.83
CA MET A 1 -11.06 -18.66 14.59
C MET A 1 -10.76 -18.60 13.09
N THR A 2 -10.85 -19.74 12.39
CA THR A 2 -10.93 -19.83 10.92
C THR A 2 -11.96 -18.87 10.33
N ASP A 3 -13.10 -18.69 11.01
CA ASP A 3 -14.15 -17.78 10.58
C ASP A 3 -13.70 -16.31 10.50
N LEU A 4 -12.84 -15.84 11.42
CA LEU A 4 -12.39 -14.44 11.40
C LEU A 4 -11.42 -14.18 10.23
N ILE A 5 -10.52 -15.13 9.96
CA ILE A 5 -9.59 -15.06 8.81
C ILE A 5 -10.38 -15.09 7.49
N ILE A 6 -11.38 -15.96 7.41
CA ILE A 6 -12.26 -16.03 6.24
C ILE A 6 -13.04 -14.71 6.07
N VAL A 7 -13.56 -14.15 7.18
CA VAL A 7 -14.28 -12.86 7.14
C VAL A 7 -13.37 -11.72 6.70
N THR A 8 -12.13 -11.63 7.19
CA THR A 8 -11.21 -10.56 6.77
C THR A 8 -10.85 -10.65 5.30
N LEU A 9 -10.60 -11.85 4.78
CA LEU A 9 -10.36 -12.10 3.35
C LEU A 9 -11.58 -11.75 2.49
N LEU A 10 -12.79 -12.15 2.92
CA LEU A 10 -14.04 -11.83 2.25
C LEU A 10 -14.27 -10.32 2.18
N ILE A 11 -13.99 -9.58 3.26
CA ILE A 11 -14.12 -8.12 3.27
C ILE A 11 -13.19 -7.50 2.21
N SER A 12 -11.92 -7.91 2.14
CA SER A 12 -10.98 -7.39 1.13
C SER A 12 -11.47 -7.68 -0.30
N ALA A 13 -11.97 -8.89 -0.56
CA ALA A 13 -12.56 -9.25 -1.85
C ALA A 13 -13.81 -8.42 -2.19
N ILE A 14 -14.67 -8.13 -1.21
CA ILE A 14 -15.83 -7.27 -1.42
C ILE A 14 -15.39 -5.87 -1.85
N PHE A 15 -14.38 -5.27 -1.19
CA PHE A 15 -13.88 -3.95 -1.56
C PHE A 15 -13.24 -3.90 -2.95
N MET A 16 -12.64 -5.00 -3.40
CA MET A 16 -12.18 -5.16 -4.80
C MET A 16 -13.35 -5.11 -5.80
N VAL A 17 -14.53 -5.64 -5.45
CA VAL A 17 -15.71 -5.51 -6.32
C VAL A 17 -16.33 -4.11 -6.23
N LEU A 18 -16.34 -3.54 -5.02
CA LEU A 18 -16.90 -2.21 -4.78
C LEU A 18 -16.12 -1.11 -5.52
N ILE A 19 -14.79 -1.20 -5.65
CA ILE A 19 -14.04 -0.17 -6.41
C ILE A 19 -14.49 -0.12 -7.88
N MET A 20 -14.71 -1.28 -8.52
CA MET A 20 -15.23 -1.36 -9.89
C MET A 20 -16.62 -0.75 -9.98
N LEU A 21 -17.51 -1.09 -9.05
CA LEU A 21 -18.88 -0.58 -8.99
C LEU A 21 -18.90 0.94 -8.77
N TYR A 22 -18.11 1.44 -7.82
CA TYR A 22 -18.04 2.86 -7.49
C TYR A 22 -17.47 3.68 -8.65
N LEU A 23 -16.44 3.20 -9.34
CA LEU A 23 -15.94 3.82 -10.56
C LEU A 23 -16.98 3.81 -11.68
N TYR A 24 -17.74 2.73 -11.84
CA TYR A 24 -18.81 2.66 -12.84
C TYR A 24 -19.90 3.71 -12.59
N ILE A 25 -20.46 3.75 -11.38
CA ILE A 25 -21.54 4.69 -11.04
C ILE A 25 -21.06 6.14 -11.03
N LEU A 26 -19.83 6.39 -10.57
CA LEU A 26 -19.19 7.70 -10.60
C LEU A 26 -18.96 8.14 -12.04
N GLY A 27 -18.30 7.30 -12.85
CA GLY A 27 -18.02 7.60 -14.25
C GLY A 27 -19.27 7.83 -15.09
N ASN A 28 -20.33 7.03 -14.88
CA ASN A 28 -21.62 7.25 -15.54
C ASN A 28 -22.25 8.60 -15.14
N THR A 29 -22.07 9.03 -13.89
CA THR A 29 -22.59 10.31 -13.39
C THR A 29 -21.80 11.49 -13.95
N ILE A 30 -20.47 11.41 -13.98
CA ILE A 30 -19.58 12.45 -14.51
C ILE A 30 -19.77 12.64 -16.01
N VAL A 31 -19.84 11.54 -16.76
CA VAL A 31 -19.93 11.57 -18.22
C VAL A 31 -21.36 11.77 -18.72
N GLY A 32 -22.35 11.37 -17.91
CA GLY A 32 -23.76 11.34 -18.31
C GLY A 32 -24.12 10.23 -19.31
N ARG A 33 -23.21 9.28 -19.56
CA ARG A 33 -23.45 8.13 -20.45
C ARG A 33 -22.87 6.84 -19.87
N LYS A 34 -23.61 5.73 -20.05
CA LYS A 34 -23.23 4.39 -19.60
C LYS A 34 -21.85 3.96 -20.11
N ASN A 35 -21.52 4.29 -21.36
CA ASN A 35 -20.23 3.92 -21.97
C ASN A 35 -19.04 4.59 -21.29
N GLY A 36 -19.21 5.81 -20.76
CA GLY A 36 -18.16 6.48 -19.98
C GLY A 36 -17.91 5.78 -18.65
N GLY A 37 -18.99 5.40 -17.96
CA GLY A 37 -18.91 4.59 -16.74
C GLY A 37 -18.19 3.25 -16.97
N LEU A 38 -18.51 2.56 -18.08
CA LEU A 38 -17.84 1.30 -18.44
C LEU A 38 -16.33 1.49 -18.64
N LEU A 39 -15.91 2.46 -19.45
CA LEU A 39 -14.48 2.69 -19.72
C LEU A 39 -13.69 3.07 -18.47
N ILE A 40 -14.28 3.87 -17.57
CA ILE A 40 -13.64 4.20 -16.29
C ILE A 40 -13.55 2.96 -15.38
N SER A 41 -14.60 2.14 -15.31
CA SER A 41 -14.61 0.93 -14.46
C SER A 41 -13.65 -0.17 -14.92
N ILE A 42 -13.48 -0.36 -16.25
CA ILE A 42 -12.56 -1.37 -16.81
C ILE A 42 -11.12 -1.13 -16.33
N LEU A 43 -10.75 0.13 -16.10
CA LEU A 43 -9.45 0.51 -15.60
C LEU A 43 -9.23 0.22 -14.10
N SER A 44 -10.19 -0.34 -13.38
CA SER A 44 -9.96 -0.92 -12.04
C SER A 44 -9.79 -2.43 -12.04
N ILE A 45 -9.96 -3.09 -13.18
CA ILE A 45 -9.72 -4.53 -13.30
C ILE A 45 -8.23 -4.85 -13.10
N PRO A 46 -7.27 -4.09 -13.64
CA PRO A 46 -5.87 -4.28 -13.31
C PRO A 46 -5.66 -3.99 -11.81
N LEU A 47 -5.23 -5.00 -11.07
CA LEU A 47 -5.04 -4.99 -9.62
C LEU A 47 -3.85 -4.10 -9.19
N ILE A 48 -3.93 -2.80 -9.48
CA ILE A 48 -2.82 -1.85 -9.36
C ILE A 48 -2.32 -1.62 -7.93
N PHE A 49 -3.16 -1.89 -6.93
CA PHE A 49 -2.84 -1.76 -5.51
C PHE A 49 -2.14 -2.99 -4.90
N SER A 50 -1.79 -4.00 -5.70
CA SER A 50 -0.95 -5.15 -5.30
C SER A 50 -1.43 -5.80 -3.99
N TYR A 51 -0.59 -5.86 -2.95
CA TYR A 51 -0.81 -6.58 -1.69
C TYR A 51 -2.08 -6.19 -0.94
N VAL A 52 -2.60 -5.00 -1.24
CA VAL A 52 -3.78 -4.46 -0.58
C VAL A 52 -5.08 -5.18 -0.95
N TYR A 53 -5.10 -5.95 -2.05
CA TYR A 53 -6.28 -6.71 -2.45
C TYR A 53 -6.50 -7.99 -1.63
N TYR A 54 -5.45 -8.58 -1.07
CA TYR A 54 -5.57 -9.81 -0.26
C TYR A 54 -5.41 -9.56 1.24
N GLY A 55 -4.85 -8.41 1.65
CA GLY A 55 -4.73 -8.05 3.06
C GLY A 55 -5.92 -7.24 3.58
N PHE A 56 -6.16 -7.30 4.88
CA PHE A 56 -7.16 -6.48 5.55
C PHE A 56 -6.53 -5.13 5.93
N TYR A 57 -6.68 -4.14 5.05
CA TYR A 57 -6.13 -2.79 5.27
C TYR A 57 -7.27 -1.76 5.35
N PRO A 58 -7.66 -1.30 6.55
CA PRO A 58 -8.68 -0.25 6.73
C PRO A 58 -8.41 1.02 5.91
N PHE A 59 -7.14 1.35 5.70
CA PHE A 59 -6.69 2.41 4.79
C PHE A 59 -7.28 2.30 3.38
N PHE A 60 -7.24 1.10 2.79
CA PHE A 60 -7.73 0.86 1.44
C PHE A 60 -9.24 1.01 1.36
N PHE A 61 -9.96 0.49 2.36
CA PHE A 61 -11.41 0.61 2.44
C PHE A 61 -11.84 2.07 2.52
N ALA A 62 -11.12 2.89 3.29
CA ALA A 62 -11.33 4.33 3.35
C ALA A 62 -11.07 5.00 1.99
N ILE A 63 -9.99 4.65 1.31
CA ILE A 63 -9.62 5.16 -0.01
C ILE A 63 -10.68 4.81 -1.07
N VAL A 64 -11.15 3.57 -1.13
CA VAL A 64 -12.22 3.15 -2.04
C VAL A 64 -13.53 3.89 -1.73
N THR A 65 -13.82 4.15 -0.46
CA THR A 65 -15.03 4.89 -0.03
C THR A 65 -15.05 6.33 -0.54
N ILE A 66 -13.89 6.96 -0.83
CA ILE A 66 -13.83 8.29 -1.43
C ILE A 66 -14.55 8.32 -2.79
N LEU A 67 -14.47 7.25 -3.59
CA LEU A 67 -15.19 7.18 -4.86
C LEU A 67 -16.71 7.28 -4.67
N LEU A 68 -17.24 6.61 -3.65
CA LEU A 68 -18.65 6.67 -3.30
C LEU A 68 -19.04 8.07 -2.79
N ILE A 69 -18.20 8.68 -1.96
CA ILE A 69 -18.41 10.06 -1.48
C ILE A 69 -18.46 11.03 -2.67
N LEU A 70 -17.52 10.95 -3.60
CA LEU A 70 -17.50 11.78 -4.80
C LEU A 70 -18.73 11.53 -5.67
N PHE A 71 -19.18 10.29 -5.80
CA PHE A 71 -20.40 9.97 -6.54
C PHE A 71 -21.63 10.62 -5.91
N LEU A 72 -21.81 10.47 -4.59
CA LEU A 72 -22.94 11.06 -3.87
C LEU A 72 -22.88 12.59 -3.89
N TYR A 73 -21.67 13.16 -3.81
CA TYR A 73 -21.45 14.59 -3.97
C TYR A 73 -21.83 15.10 -5.37
N GLN A 74 -21.50 14.36 -6.44
CA GLN A 74 -22.00 14.72 -7.78
C GLN A 74 -23.54 14.61 -7.86
N LYS A 75 -24.15 13.68 -7.13
CA LYS A 75 -25.62 13.55 -7.07
C LYS A 75 -26.31 14.71 -6.35
N THR A 76 -25.71 15.32 -5.32
CA THR A 76 -26.28 16.52 -4.67
C THR A 76 -26.40 17.67 -5.66
N GLN A 77 -25.45 17.80 -6.58
CA GLN A 77 -25.46 18.86 -7.59
C GLN A 77 -26.44 18.59 -8.73
N LEU A 78 -26.59 17.33 -9.15
CA LEU A 78 -27.42 16.96 -10.29
C LEU A 78 -28.92 16.77 -9.97
N PHE A 79 -29.26 16.42 -8.73
CA PHE A 79 -30.64 16.06 -8.34
C PHE A 79 -31.16 16.93 -7.17
N PRO A 80 -31.53 18.20 -7.43
CA PRO A 80 -31.91 19.15 -6.37
C PRO A 80 -33.11 18.70 -5.53
N LYS A 81 -34.01 17.87 -6.08
CA LYS A 81 -35.17 17.34 -5.34
C LYS A 81 -34.78 16.41 -4.18
N ASN A 82 -33.66 15.69 -4.31
CA ASN A 82 -33.19 14.71 -3.32
C ASN A 82 -31.86 15.14 -2.68
N GLU A 83 -31.48 16.41 -2.80
CA GLU A 83 -30.17 16.92 -2.39
C GLU A 83 -29.86 16.62 -0.92
N ASN A 84 -30.85 16.77 -0.03
CA ASN A 84 -30.68 16.58 1.41
C ASN A 84 -30.34 15.13 1.76
N ALA A 85 -30.96 14.15 1.07
CA ALA A 85 -30.70 12.74 1.32
C ALA A 85 -29.27 12.36 0.92
N PHE A 86 -28.82 12.82 -0.26
CA PHE A 86 -27.44 12.60 -0.71
C PHE A 86 -26.44 13.33 0.19
N TYR A 87 -26.76 14.56 0.61
CA TYR A 87 -25.92 15.35 1.51
C TYR A 87 -25.71 14.66 2.86
N ILE A 88 -26.78 14.13 3.47
CA ILE A 88 -26.68 13.37 4.74
C ILE A 88 -25.79 12.13 4.55
N CYS A 89 -25.93 11.41 3.43
CA CYS A 89 -25.08 10.27 3.13
C CYS A 89 -23.60 10.66 2.98
N VAL A 90 -23.30 11.74 2.27
CA VAL A 90 -21.92 12.28 2.13
C VAL A 90 -21.35 12.61 3.50
N LEU A 91 -22.11 13.29 4.35
CA LEU A 91 -21.66 13.72 5.68
C LEU A 91 -21.37 12.51 6.57
N PHE A 92 -22.26 11.52 6.60
CA PHE A 92 -22.08 10.29 7.37
C PHE A 92 -20.84 9.50 6.91
N LEU A 93 -20.69 9.28 5.59
CA LEU A 93 -19.54 8.55 5.05
C LEU A 93 -18.22 9.29 5.27
N SER A 94 -18.23 10.61 5.15
CA SER A 94 -17.03 11.42 5.38
C SER A 94 -16.60 11.40 6.84
N MET A 95 -17.55 11.40 7.77
CA MET A 95 -17.28 11.20 9.20
C MET A 95 -16.73 9.80 9.48
N PHE A 96 -17.29 8.76 8.85
CA PHE A 96 -16.79 7.38 8.97
C PHE A 96 -15.32 7.22 8.54
N ILE A 97 -14.89 7.91 7.48
CA ILE A 97 -13.49 7.88 7.01
C ILE A 97 -12.50 8.35 8.08
N VAL A 98 -12.88 9.33 8.91
CA VAL A 98 -12.03 9.84 10.01
C VAL A 98 -11.63 8.71 10.96
N PHE A 99 -12.56 7.79 11.25
CA PHE A 99 -12.32 6.66 12.14
C PHE A 99 -11.65 5.46 11.45
N CYS A 100 -11.58 5.46 10.11
CA CYS A 100 -10.93 4.38 9.36
C CYS A 100 -9.43 4.60 9.22
N HIS A 101 -9.02 5.79 8.77
CA HIS A 101 -7.60 6.10 8.60
C HIS A 101 -7.30 7.61 8.57
N PRO A 102 -6.37 8.12 9.40
CA PRO A 102 -6.10 9.55 9.50
C PRO A 102 -5.59 10.19 8.21
N LEU A 103 -4.67 9.55 7.50
CA LEU A 103 -4.14 10.09 6.24
C LEU A 103 -5.22 10.30 5.17
N VAL A 104 -6.18 9.37 5.09
CA VAL A 104 -7.27 9.43 4.10
C VAL A 104 -8.25 10.55 4.48
N ALA A 105 -8.48 10.74 5.77
CA ALA A 105 -9.27 11.87 6.26
C ALA A 105 -8.61 13.22 5.91
N ILE A 106 -7.29 13.35 6.08
CA ILE A 106 -6.54 14.54 5.64
C ILE A 106 -6.72 14.78 4.14
N PHE A 107 -6.54 13.74 3.32
CA PHE A 107 -6.74 13.85 1.86
C PHE A 107 -8.17 14.28 1.51
N LEU A 108 -9.18 13.79 2.24
CA LEU A 108 -10.56 14.18 2.05
C LEU A 108 -10.81 15.64 2.47
N ILE A 109 -10.23 16.11 3.58
CA ILE A 109 -10.26 17.51 4.02
C ILE A 109 -9.70 18.42 2.94
N ILE A 110 -8.50 18.11 2.42
CA ILE A 110 -7.85 18.91 1.38
C ILE A 110 -8.67 18.88 0.08
N THR A 111 -9.32 17.76 -0.22
CA THR A 111 -10.21 17.62 -1.38
C THR A 111 -11.43 18.53 -1.28
N PHE A 112 -12.14 18.54 -0.15
CA PHE A 112 -13.26 19.46 0.03
C PHE A 112 -12.82 20.92 0.14
N LEU A 113 -11.61 21.18 0.65
CA LEU A 113 -11.02 22.51 0.60
C LEU A 113 -10.82 22.98 -0.84
N LEU A 114 -10.28 22.11 -1.73
CA LEU A 114 -10.16 22.40 -3.16
C LEU A 114 -11.53 22.64 -3.80
N VAL A 115 -12.54 21.83 -3.45
CA VAL A 115 -13.93 22.02 -3.92
C VAL A 115 -14.46 23.40 -3.54
N ILE A 116 -14.28 23.83 -2.29
CA ILE A 116 -14.68 25.16 -1.81
C ILE A 116 -13.97 26.24 -2.63
N PHE A 117 -12.65 26.15 -2.79
CA PHE A 117 -11.88 27.12 -3.59
C PHE A 117 -12.31 27.15 -5.05
N TYR A 118 -12.56 25.99 -5.65
CA TYR A 118 -13.04 25.85 -7.02
C TYR A 118 -14.40 26.55 -7.20
N ASN A 119 -15.34 26.31 -6.29
CA ASN A 119 -16.67 26.92 -6.32
C ASN A 119 -16.62 28.44 -6.06
N LEU A 120 -15.74 28.90 -5.16
CA LEU A 120 -15.49 30.33 -4.96
C LEU A 120 -14.92 30.98 -6.22
N PHE A 121 -13.93 30.36 -6.86
CA PHE A 121 -13.35 30.85 -8.11
C PHE A 121 -14.40 30.95 -9.22
N LYS A 122 -15.25 29.91 -9.37
CA LYS A 122 -16.37 29.91 -10.32
C LYS A 122 -17.35 31.06 -10.07
N ARG A 123 -17.64 31.37 -8.80
CA ARG A 123 -18.48 32.51 -8.42
C ARG A 123 -17.84 33.84 -8.84
N PHE A 124 -16.55 34.02 -8.60
CA PHE A 124 -15.84 35.26 -8.95
C PHE A 124 -15.76 35.48 -10.47
N VAL A 125 -15.49 34.42 -11.23
CA VAL A 125 -15.29 34.53 -12.68
C VAL A 125 -16.60 34.51 -13.46
N ILE A 126 -17.54 33.64 -13.11
CA ILE A 126 -18.74 33.36 -13.92
C ILE A 126 -20.01 34.01 -13.33
N LYS A 127 -19.93 34.68 -12.16
CA LYS A 127 -21.07 35.30 -11.44
C LYS A 127 -22.26 34.35 -11.22
N LEU A 128 -22.02 33.04 -11.21
CA LEU A 128 -23.04 32.05 -10.86
C LEU A 128 -23.30 32.12 -9.36
N GLN A 129 -24.59 32.13 -8.99
CA GLN A 129 -24.95 32.02 -7.57
C GLN A 129 -24.50 30.66 -7.05
N PRO A 130 -23.75 30.61 -5.93
CA PRO A 130 -23.32 29.33 -5.38
C PRO A 130 -24.55 28.52 -4.95
N SER A 131 -24.46 27.20 -5.09
CA SER A 131 -25.29 26.30 -4.31
C SER A 131 -25.05 26.55 -2.82
N LYS A 132 -25.99 26.14 -1.98
CA LYS A 132 -25.93 26.21 -0.50
C LYS A 132 -24.54 25.87 0.06
N ASN A 133 -24.23 26.33 1.28
CA ASN A 133 -22.95 26.13 2.00
C ASN A 133 -22.61 24.64 2.33
N PHE A 134 -23.04 23.67 1.53
CA PHE A 134 -22.85 22.24 1.73
C PHE A 134 -21.37 21.86 1.80
N ASP A 135 -20.55 22.37 0.89
CA ASP A 135 -19.12 22.03 0.82
C ASP A 135 -18.40 22.46 2.09
N LEU A 136 -18.68 23.67 2.56
CA LEU A 136 -18.13 24.21 3.80
C LEU A 136 -18.58 23.37 5.00
N ASN A 137 -19.85 23.00 5.07
CA ASN A 137 -20.35 22.17 6.17
C ASN A 137 -19.68 20.78 6.18
N ILE A 138 -19.52 20.13 5.01
CA ILE A 138 -18.85 18.83 4.91
C ILE A 138 -17.40 18.96 5.38
N PHE A 139 -16.67 19.95 4.85
CA PHE A 139 -15.30 20.26 5.27
C PHE A 139 -15.21 20.47 6.79
N THR A 140 -16.06 21.33 7.36
CA THR A 140 -16.04 21.67 8.79
C THR A 140 -16.32 20.43 9.66
N VAL A 141 -17.29 19.60 9.29
CA VAL A 141 -17.61 18.37 10.05
C VAL A 141 -16.45 17.39 10.03
N ILE A 142 -15.83 17.16 8.86
CA ILE A 142 -14.67 16.26 8.76
C ILE A 142 -13.50 16.83 9.56
N ALA A 143 -13.20 18.13 9.43
CA ALA A 143 -12.09 18.78 10.12
C ALA A 143 -12.25 18.75 11.64
N ILE A 144 -13.45 19.07 12.17
CA ILE A 144 -13.72 19.01 13.62
C ILE A 144 -13.61 17.57 14.11
N SER A 145 -14.21 16.61 13.40
CA SER A 145 -14.14 15.20 13.77
C SER A 145 -12.71 14.69 13.77
N PHE A 146 -11.92 15.06 12.77
CA PHE A 146 -10.50 14.70 12.66
C PHE A 146 -9.68 15.30 13.78
N ILE A 147 -9.82 16.60 14.07
CA ILE A 147 -9.10 17.26 15.17
C ILE A 147 -9.45 16.61 16.50
N PHE A 148 -10.74 16.35 16.75
CA PHE A 148 -11.18 15.70 17.99
C PHE A 148 -10.60 14.29 18.13
N TRP A 149 -10.71 13.47 17.08
CA TRP A 149 -10.15 12.13 17.07
C TRP A 149 -8.62 12.14 17.25
N PHE A 150 -7.92 13.02 16.51
CA PHE A 150 -6.47 13.14 16.55
C PHE A 150 -5.96 13.59 17.92
N ALA A 151 -6.64 14.55 18.56
CA ALA A 151 -6.28 15.04 19.89
C ALA A 151 -6.42 13.97 20.99
N LEU A 152 -7.35 13.01 20.83
CA LEU A 152 -7.56 11.93 21.80
C LEU A 152 -6.47 10.84 21.74
N VAL A 153 -5.83 10.67 20.58
CA VAL A 153 -4.85 9.60 20.38
C VAL A 153 -3.44 10.12 20.62
N ARG A 154 -3.00 10.04 21.89
CA ARG A 154 -1.68 10.53 22.36
C ARG A 154 -0.48 10.02 21.54
N LEU A 155 -0.57 8.81 21.00
CA LEU A 155 0.50 8.20 20.19
C LEU A 155 0.86 9.05 18.96
N TYR A 156 -0.14 9.66 18.29
CA TYR A 156 0.11 10.42 17.06
C TYR A 156 0.69 11.80 17.30
N ILE A 157 0.51 12.39 18.50
CA ILE A 157 1.09 13.69 18.82
C ILE A 157 2.62 13.58 18.90
N HIS A 158 3.13 12.50 19.49
CA HIS A 158 4.58 12.21 19.52
C HIS A 158 5.12 12.02 18.10
N THR A 159 4.50 11.14 17.31
CA THR A 159 4.97 10.89 15.93
C THR A 159 4.93 12.15 15.06
N LEU A 160 3.92 13.01 15.23
CA LEU A 160 3.82 14.26 14.47
C LEU A 160 4.85 15.29 14.92
N THR A 161 5.18 15.32 16.22
CA THR A 161 6.25 16.16 16.77
C THR A 161 7.60 15.69 16.27
N ASP A 162 7.86 14.38 16.25
CA ASP A 162 9.08 13.80 15.69
C ASP A 162 9.19 14.15 14.20
N MET A 163 8.15 13.94 13.40
CA MET A 163 8.13 14.32 11.98
C MET A 163 8.41 15.82 11.74
N ILE A 164 7.85 16.72 12.57
CA ILE A 164 8.09 18.17 12.42
C ILE A 164 9.52 18.51 12.81
N LEU A 165 10.02 17.98 13.93
CA LEU A 165 11.38 18.24 14.40
C LEU A 165 12.43 17.69 13.43
N THR A 166 12.21 16.50 12.87
CA THR A 166 13.05 15.89 11.84
C THR A 166 13.07 16.74 10.57
N ASN A 167 11.92 17.18 10.04
CA ASN A 167 11.87 18.05 8.86
C ASN A 167 12.49 19.44 9.10
N LEU A 168 12.59 19.88 10.36
CA LEU A 168 13.29 21.12 10.74
C LEU A 168 14.79 20.91 11.02
N GLY A 169 15.34 19.73 10.73
CA GLY A 169 16.77 19.41 10.82
C GLY A 169 17.21 18.78 12.14
N GLY A 170 16.27 18.21 12.91
CA GLY A 170 16.52 17.68 14.25
C GLY A 170 17.14 16.27 14.32
N VAL A 171 16.99 15.44 13.29
CA VAL A 171 17.47 14.03 13.30
C VAL A 171 17.73 13.56 11.86
N ASP A 172 18.81 12.80 11.63
CA ASP A 172 19.11 12.06 10.38
C ASP A 172 18.12 10.89 10.20
N GLU A 173 16.83 11.15 9.99
CA GLU A 173 15.89 10.11 9.61
C GLU A 173 15.77 9.99 8.09
N ARG A 174 15.76 8.75 7.60
CA ARG A 174 15.73 8.44 6.17
C ARG A 174 14.38 8.81 5.55
N THR A 175 14.41 9.35 4.34
CA THR A 175 13.22 9.59 3.52
C THR A 175 12.96 8.37 2.65
N ILE A 176 11.73 8.19 2.16
CA ILE A 176 11.39 7.07 1.26
C ILE A 176 12.32 7.05 0.05
N ILE A 177 12.59 8.21 -0.55
CA ILE A 177 13.51 8.30 -1.68
C ILE A 177 14.93 7.86 -1.31
N ASN A 178 15.43 8.24 -0.12
CA ASN A 178 16.75 7.82 0.33
C ASN A 178 16.78 6.31 0.58
N ASP A 179 15.75 5.74 1.21
CA ASP A 179 15.69 4.29 1.43
C ASP A 179 15.62 3.49 0.11
N GLN A 180 14.88 3.99 -0.87
CA GLN A 180 14.83 3.34 -2.19
C GLN A 180 16.16 3.49 -2.95
N ILE A 181 16.85 4.62 -2.81
CA ILE A 181 18.20 4.83 -3.37
C ILE A 181 19.23 3.94 -2.67
N ASP A 182 19.15 3.80 -1.34
CA ASP A 182 20.00 2.93 -0.54
C ASP A 182 19.77 1.46 -0.91
N LEU A 183 18.53 1.05 -1.12
CA LEU A 183 18.19 -0.29 -1.60
C LEU A 183 18.77 -0.56 -2.99
N VAL A 184 18.67 0.41 -3.90
CA VAL A 184 19.23 0.28 -5.26
C VAL A 184 20.76 0.25 -5.22
N SER A 185 21.39 1.14 -4.45
CA SER A 185 22.84 1.27 -4.36
C SER A 185 23.52 0.10 -3.62
N SER A 186 22.84 -0.48 -2.62
CA SER A 186 23.30 -1.73 -1.98
C SER A 186 23.26 -2.95 -2.90
N THR A 187 22.67 -2.83 -4.11
CA THR A 187 22.58 -3.91 -5.11
C THR A 187 23.74 -3.89 -6.14
N HIS A 188 24.81 -3.11 -5.94
CA HIS A 188 25.97 -3.11 -6.85
C HIS A 188 26.70 -4.47 -6.85
N PRO A 189 27.03 -5.08 -8.02
CA PRO A 189 27.05 -4.58 -9.39
C PRO A 189 25.92 -5.16 -10.27
N ALA A 190 24.65 -4.83 -10.00
CA ALA A 190 23.58 -5.14 -10.93
C ALA A 190 23.70 -4.34 -12.25
N SER A 191 23.34 -4.98 -13.37
CA SER A 191 23.31 -4.33 -14.70
C SER A 191 22.16 -3.32 -14.81
N ILE A 192 22.33 -2.27 -15.63
CA ILE A 192 21.27 -1.26 -15.85
C ILE A 192 19.97 -1.86 -16.36
N TRP A 193 20.06 -2.95 -17.12
CA TRP A 193 18.92 -3.70 -17.62
C TRP A 193 18.07 -4.28 -16.48
N LEU A 194 18.70 -4.76 -15.41
CA LEU A 194 18.00 -5.30 -14.25
C LEU A 194 17.13 -4.25 -13.57
N TYR A 195 17.64 -3.00 -13.46
CA TYR A 195 16.88 -1.89 -12.89
C TYR A 195 15.70 -1.50 -13.77
N ILE A 196 15.89 -1.40 -15.09
CA ILE A 196 14.82 -1.10 -16.05
C ILE A 196 13.74 -2.18 -15.99
N GLU A 197 14.14 -3.44 -16.01
CA GLU A 197 13.21 -4.56 -15.95
C GLU A 197 12.44 -4.59 -14.62
N GLY A 198 13.14 -4.41 -13.49
CA GLY A 198 12.53 -4.32 -12.17
C GLY A 198 11.52 -3.17 -12.08
N PHE A 199 11.87 -2.01 -12.63
CA PHE A 199 10.96 -0.86 -12.71
C PHE A 199 9.72 -1.16 -13.54
N ILE A 200 9.87 -1.73 -14.74
CA ILE A 200 8.74 -2.10 -15.61
C ILE A 200 7.85 -3.14 -14.92
N LYS A 201 8.45 -4.14 -14.29
CA LYS A 201 7.73 -5.19 -13.58
C LYS A 201 6.93 -4.61 -12.44
N ILE A 202 7.57 -3.92 -11.48
CA ILE A 202 6.95 -3.49 -10.22
C ILE A 202 6.12 -2.21 -10.39
N TYR A 203 6.68 -1.20 -11.06
CA TYR A 203 6.10 0.15 -11.15
C TYR A 203 5.50 0.48 -12.52
N GLY A 204 5.69 -0.36 -13.54
CA GLY A 204 5.17 -0.16 -14.88
C GLY A 204 3.67 0.13 -14.94
N PRO A 205 2.80 -0.64 -14.23
CA PRO A 205 1.37 -0.33 -14.17
C PRO A 205 1.11 1.07 -13.61
N ILE A 206 1.71 1.44 -12.48
CA ILE A 206 1.57 2.76 -11.85
C ILE A 206 1.98 3.86 -12.83
N SER A 207 3.13 3.71 -13.47
CA SER A 207 3.62 4.68 -14.45
C SER A 207 2.67 4.85 -15.64
N ILE A 208 2.10 3.77 -16.17
CA ILE A 208 1.16 3.84 -17.30
C ILE A 208 -0.08 4.66 -16.92
N TYR A 209 -0.67 4.43 -15.75
CA TYR A 209 -1.85 5.19 -15.30
C TYR A 209 -1.54 6.67 -15.09
N LEU A 210 -0.40 6.98 -14.48
CA LEU A 210 0.03 8.36 -14.29
C LEU A 210 0.29 9.05 -15.63
N LEU A 211 0.96 8.38 -16.57
CA LEU A 211 1.25 8.91 -17.90
C LEU A 211 -0.02 9.15 -18.73
N LEU A 212 -0.99 8.23 -18.70
CA LEU A 212 -2.29 8.41 -19.36
C LEU A 212 -3.05 9.61 -18.79
N SER A 213 -2.96 9.81 -17.47
CA SER A 213 -3.63 10.92 -16.78
C SER A 213 -2.96 12.27 -17.06
N ILE A 214 -1.63 12.30 -17.12
CA ILE A 214 -0.87 13.47 -17.57
C ILE A 214 -1.19 13.77 -19.04
N GLY A 215 -1.27 12.74 -19.90
CA GLY A 215 -1.70 12.86 -21.29
C GLY A 215 -3.10 13.48 -21.42
N PHE A 216 -4.02 13.14 -20.51
CA PHE A 216 -5.34 13.77 -20.46
C PHE A 216 -5.29 15.26 -20.10
N ILE A 217 -4.43 15.65 -19.16
CA ILE A 217 -4.23 17.07 -18.82
C ILE A 217 -3.68 17.83 -20.02
N VAL A 218 -2.67 17.28 -20.71
CA VAL A 218 -2.13 17.87 -21.94
C VAL A 218 -3.22 17.99 -23.01
N TYR A 219 -4.08 16.98 -23.15
CA TYR A 219 -5.25 17.05 -24.02
C TYR A 219 -6.20 18.21 -23.65
N ILE A 220 -6.55 18.38 -22.37
CA ILE A 220 -7.41 19.50 -21.92
C ILE A 220 -6.75 20.85 -22.19
N LEU A 221 -5.45 21.00 -21.89
CA LEU A 221 -4.70 22.22 -22.16
C LEU A 221 -4.70 22.54 -23.66
N THR A 222 -4.52 21.52 -24.51
CA THR A 222 -4.57 21.67 -25.96
C THR A 222 -5.96 22.12 -26.44
N GLN A 223 -7.04 21.59 -25.85
CA GLN A 223 -8.39 22.05 -26.14
C GLN A 223 -8.61 23.51 -25.71
N TYR A 224 -8.07 23.89 -24.55
CA TYR A 224 -8.14 25.26 -24.02
C TYR A 224 -7.45 26.25 -24.95
N TYR A 225 -6.21 25.97 -25.36
CA TYR A 225 -5.45 26.82 -26.28
C TYR A 225 -6.12 26.93 -27.65
N ASN A 226 -6.73 25.86 -28.12
CA ASN A 226 -7.48 25.83 -29.37
C ASN A 226 -8.90 26.43 -29.27
N LYS A 227 -9.25 27.05 -28.13
CA LYS A 227 -10.56 27.66 -27.85
C LYS A 227 -11.74 26.71 -28.05
N LYS A 228 -11.52 25.41 -27.84
CA LYS A 228 -12.58 24.40 -27.88
C LYS A 228 -13.26 24.28 -26.53
N THR A 229 -14.52 23.86 -26.52
CA THR A 229 -15.31 23.71 -25.29
C THR A 229 -14.75 22.59 -24.43
N ILE A 230 -14.48 22.88 -23.15
CA ILE A 230 -14.03 21.91 -22.14
C ILE A 230 -15.19 21.61 -21.21
N PHE A 231 -15.38 20.34 -20.88
CA PHE A 231 -16.37 19.94 -19.88
C PHE A 231 -15.89 20.33 -18.48
N GLU A 232 -16.77 20.96 -17.70
CA GLU A 232 -16.45 21.39 -16.32
C GLU A 232 -15.92 20.24 -15.46
N THR A 233 -16.53 19.06 -15.61
CA THR A 233 -16.12 17.84 -14.91
C THR A 233 -14.69 17.42 -15.24
N ASP A 234 -14.27 17.56 -16.51
CA ASP A 234 -12.93 17.15 -16.93
C ASP A 234 -11.88 18.02 -16.22
N LEU A 235 -12.13 19.33 -16.15
CA LEU A 235 -11.27 20.26 -15.42
C LEU A 235 -11.24 19.94 -13.91
N PHE A 236 -12.41 19.71 -13.30
CA PHE A 236 -12.52 19.42 -11.87
C PHE A 236 -11.74 18.18 -11.46
N TYR A 237 -11.91 17.05 -12.17
CA TYR A 237 -11.16 15.83 -11.86
C TYR A 237 -9.67 15.97 -12.19
N SER A 238 -9.29 16.73 -13.21
CA SER A 238 -7.88 17.03 -13.48
C SER A 238 -7.22 17.84 -12.35
N LEU A 239 -7.92 18.81 -11.76
CA LEU A 239 -7.41 19.53 -10.59
C LEU A 239 -7.25 18.60 -9.37
N LEU A 240 -8.21 17.70 -9.14
CA LEU A 240 -8.11 16.68 -8.08
C LEU A 240 -6.93 15.74 -8.29
N PHE A 241 -6.68 15.31 -9.53
CA PHE A 241 -5.50 14.50 -9.85
C PHE A 241 -4.19 15.25 -9.61
N CYS A 242 -4.07 16.50 -10.06
CA CYS A 242 -2.89 17.31 -9.83
C CYS A 242 -2.61 17.50 -8.34
N LEU A 243 -3.66 17.76 -7.55
CA LEU A 243 -3.58 17.85 -6.09
C LEU A 243 -3.15 16.52 -5.47
N ALA A 244 -3.77 15.41 -5.86
CA ALA A 244 -3.43 14.11 -5.32
C ALA A 244 -2.01 13.69 -5.70
N LEU A 245 -1.55 14.01 -6.90
CA LEU A 245 -0.18 13.75 -7.34
C LEU A 245 0.83 14.62 -6.61
N SER A 246 0.55 15.91 -6.39
CA SER A 246 1.45 16.79 -5.64
C SER A 246 1.58 16.36 -4.18
N LEU A 247 0.48 15.95 -3.55
CA LEU A 247 0.51 15.35 -2.20
C LEU A 247 1.31 14.05 -2.17
N GLY A 248 1.12 13.17 -3.15
CA GLY A 248 1.88 11.93 -3.28
C GLY A 248 3.38 12.19 -3.43
N ILE A 249 3.78 13.11 -4.32
CA ILE A 249 5.20 13.50 -4.51
C ILE A 249 5.77 14.13 -3.23
N SER A 250 5.00 15.00 -2.56
CA SER A 250 5.43 15.63 -1.31
C SER A 250 5.68 14.61 -0.21
N LEU A 251 4.83 13.59 -0.09
CA LEU A 251 5.01 12.51 0.88
C LEU A 251 6.14 11.54 0.48
N PHE A 252 6.37 11.38 -0.82
CA PHE A 252 7.46 10.55 -1.35
C PHE A 252 8.84 11.16 -1.09
N ILE A 253 8.96 12.49 -1.23
CA ILE A 253 10.20 13.23 -0.98
C ILE A 253 10.37 13.54 0.52
N GLY A 254 9.27 13.86 1.20
CA GLY A 254 9.28 14.24 2.62
C GLY A 254 9.54 13.06 3.56
N HIS A 255 9.84 13.38 4.82
CA HIS A 255 9.96 12.38 5.86
C HIS A 255 8.56 11.81 6.20
N SER A 256 8.36 10.55 5.86
CA SER A 256 7.09 9.84 5.98
C SER A 256 7.31 8.52 6.72
N ILE A 257 6.38 8.14 7.60
CA ILE A 257 6.39 6.85 8.33
C ILE A 257 6.25 5.63 7.39
N TYR A 258 5.90 5.85 6.11
CA TYR A 258 5.53 4.80 5.17
C TYR A 258 6.59 4.61 4.11
N PHE A 259 7.16 3.41 3.97
CA PHE A 259 8.28 3.16 3.04
C PHE A 259 7.85 2.59 1.68
N GLU A 260 6.55 2.38 1.45
CA GLU A 260 6.02 1.76 0.23
C GLU A 260 5.47 2.79 -0.76
N PRO A 261 6.05 2.93 -1.96
CA PRO A 261 5.64 3.95 -2.93
C PRO A 261 4.18 3.84 -3.37
N VAL A 262 3.66 2.61 -3.48
CA VAL A 262 2.26 2.34 -3.85
C VAL A 262 1.30 3.00 -2.86
N ARG A 263 1.60 2.89 -1.55
CA ARG A 263 0.76 3.43 -0.48
C ARG A 263 0.63 4.94 -0.55
N VAL A 264 1.75 5.62 -0.82
CA VAL A 264 1.81 7.08 -0.92
C VAL A 264 1.08 7.60 -2.16
N LEU A 265 1.18 6.88 -3.28
CA LEU A 265 0.56 7.25 -4.54
C LEU A 265 -0.89 6.78 -4.69
N MET A 266 -1.44 6.01 -3.74
CA MET A 266 -2.80 5.44 -3.87
C MET A 266 -3.87 6.50 -4.16
N TYR A 267 -3.76 7.67 -3.52
CA TYR A 267 -4.72 8.74 -3.74
C TYR A 267 -4.65 9.29 -5.17
N SER A 268 -3.43 9.50 -5.68
CA SER A 268 -3.20 9.91 -7.06
C SER A 268 -3.65 8.82 -8.05
N LEU A 269 -3.47 7.54 -7.70
CA LEU A 269 -3.89 6.39 -8.50
C LEU A 269 -5.40 6.26 -8.63
N ILE A 270 -6.18 6.61 -7.59
CA ILE A 270 -7.64 6.68 -7.71
C ILE A 270 -8.05 7.67 -8.79
N PHE A 271 -7.52 8.89 -8.75
CA PHE A 271 -7.87 9.88 -9.75
C PHE A 271 -7.28 9.55 -11.11
N SER A 272 -6.13 8.91 -11.17
CA SER A 272 -5.53 8.49 -12.43
C SER A 272 -6.40 7.46 -13.17
N MET A 273 -7.06 6.53 -12.46
CA MET A 273 -8.06 5.63 -13.04
C MET A 273 -9.22 6.40 -13.67
N ILE A 274 -9.74 7.42 -12.96
CA ILE A 274 -10.83 8.27 -13.46
C ILE A 274 -10.37 9.05 -14.71
N LEU A 275 -9.24 9.75 -14.66
CA LEU A 275 -8.72 10.54 -15.77
C LEU A 275 -8.39 9.68 -16.98
N SER A 276 -7.75 8.53 -16.77
CA SER A 276 -7.42 7.59 -17.86
C SER A 276 -8.70 7.11 -18.55
N GLY A 277 -9.76 6.82 -17.79
CA GLY A 277 -11.05 6.41 -18.36
C GLY A 277 -11.76 7.55 -19.10
N LEU A 278 -11.70 8.77 -18.56
CA LEU A 278 -12.18 9.97 -19.24
C LEU A 278 -11.41 10.19 -20.55
N PHE A 279 -10.07 10.05 -20.54
CA PHE A 279 -9.24 10.23 -21.72
C PHE A 279 -9.62 9.25 -22.83
N LEU A 280 -9.69 7.96 -22.51
CA LEU A 280 -10.11 6.93 -23.46
C LEU A 280 -11.52 7.21 -24.01
N TYR A 281 -12.44 7.66 -23.16
CA TYR A 281 -13.78 8.03 -23.58
C TYR A 281 -13.82 9.27 -24.49
N ARG A 282 -13.02 10.31 -24.20
CA ARG A 282 -12.92 11.51 -25.05
C ARG A 282 -12.33 11.16 -26.43
N ILE A 283 -11.30 10.31 -26.47
CA ILE A 283 -10.76 9.79 -27.73
C ILE A 283 -11.83 9.00 -28.48
N TRP A 284 -12.54 8.09 -27.81
CA TRP A 284 -13.62 7.31 -28.41
C TRP A 284 -14.69 8.17 -29.08
N LEU A 285 -15.10 9.27 -28.42
CA LEU A 285 -16.08 10.21 -28.98
C LEU A 285 -15.56 10.98 -30.19
N SER A 286 -14.26 11.26 -30.25
CA SER A 286 -13.62 11.99 -31.35
C SER A 286 -13.51 11.16 -32.64
N ILE A 287 -13.61 9.83 -32.54
CA ILE A 287 -13.53 8.94 -33.69
C ILE A 287 -14.91 8.87 -34.37
N ASN A 288 -14.98 9.28 -35.64
CA ASN A 288 -16.23 9.22 -36.41
C ASN A 288 -16.45 7.85 -37.04
N GLU A 289 -15.39 7.25 -37.58
CA GLU A 289 -15.46 6.01 -38.35
C GLU A 289 -15.56 4.75 -37.47
N THR A 290 -16.46 3.84 -37.84
CA THR A 290 -16.70 2.59 -37.11
C THR A 290 -15.49 1.66 -37.14
N GLN A 291 -14.72 1.64 -38.22
CA GLN A 291 -13.49 0.85 -38.33
C GLN A 291 -12.41 1.35 -37.37
N HIS A 292 -12.18 2.66 -37.30
CA HIS A 292 -11.24 3.25 -36.35
C HIS A 292 -11.68 3.02 -34.90
N LYS A 293 -12.98 3.01 -34.60
CA LYS A 293 -13.50 2.62 -33.27
C LYS A 293 -13.16 1.16 -32.93
N LYS A 294 -13.33 0.23 -33.87
CA LYS A 294 -12.93 -1.17 -33.66
C LYS A 294 -11.44 -1.30 -33.36
N ILE A 295 -10.59 -0.63 -34.15
CA ILE A 295 -9.14 -0.61 -33.95
C ILE A 295 -8.80 -0.04 -32.56
N PHE A 296 -9.40 1.08 -32.18
CA PHE A 296 -9.21 1.67 -30.86
C PHE A 296 -9.63 0.73 -29.73
N SER A 297 -10.78 0.05 -29.84
CA SER A 297 -11.20 -0.95 -28.85
C SER A 297 -10.20 -2.10 -28.73
N ILE A 298 -9.62 -2.58 -29.84
CA ILE A 298 -8.58 -3.62 -29.83
C ILE A 298 -7.35 -3.12 -29.08
N ILE A 299 -6.90 -1.89 -29.35
CA ILE A 299 -5.74 -1.28 -28.68
C ILE A 299 -5.99 -1.14 -27.18
N VAL A 300 -7.15 -0.61 -26.77
CA VAL A 300 -7.51 -0.48 -25.34
C VAL A 300 -7.55 -1.84 -24.66
N THR A 301 -8.12 -2.85 -25.32
CA THR A 301 -8.17 -4.22 -24.79
C THR A 301 -6.77 -4.81 -24.61
N LEU A 302 -5.89 -4.63 -25.60
CA LEU A 302 -4.50 -5.08 -25.52
C LEU A 302 -3.74 -4.40 -24.37
N ILE A 303 -3.83 -3.07 -24.26
CA ILE A 303 -3.19 -2.31 -23.17
C ILE A 303 -3.71 -2.76 -21.81
N THR A 304 -5.03 -2.92 -21.66
CA THR A 304 -5.65 -3.36 -20.41
C THR A 304 -5.24 -4.79 -20.06
N THR A 305 -5.08 -5.67 -21.06
CA THR A 305 -4.62 -7.05 -20.86
C THR A 305 -3.17 -7.08 -20.39
N ILE A 306 -2.29 -6.28 -21.00
CA ILE A 306 -0.89 -6.16 -20.57
C ILE A 306 -0.82 -5.62 -19.13
N LEU A 307 -1.60 -4.58 -18.82
CA LEU A 307 -1.71 -4.05 -17.46
C LEU A 307 -2.19 -5.09 -16.46
N TYR A 308 -3.22 -5.86 -16.81
CA TYR A 308 -3.72 -6.94 -15.97
C TYR A 308 -2.64 -7.98 -15.71
N MET A 309 -1.90 -8.41 -16.74
CA MET A 309 -0.81 -9.38 -16.57
C MET A 309 0.30 -8.86 -15.65
N LEU A 310 0.73 -7.61 -15.84
CA LEU A 310 1.72 -6.99 -14.96
C LEU A 310 1.22 -6.89 -13.51
N CYS A 311 -0.02 -6.45 -13.30
CA CYS A 311 -0.62 -6.36 -11.97
C CYS A 311 -0.82 -7.74 -11.32
N PHE A 312 -1.19 -8.76 -12.10
CA PHE A 312 -1.38 -10.12 -11.60
C PHE A 312 -0.08 -10.72 -11.07
N PHE A 313 1.03 -10.57 -11.81
CA PHE A 313 2.33 -11.05 -11.34
C PHE A 313 2.91 -10.21 -10.19
N ASN A 314 2.48 -8.95 -10.04
CA ASN A 314 2.80 -8.12 -8.88
C ASN A 314 1.84 -8.31 -7.71
N LEU A 315 0.81 -9.15 -7.83
CA LEU A 315 -0.19 -9.30 -6.79
C LEU A 315 0.46 -9.88 -5.54
N TYR A 316 1.24 -10.95 -5.69
CA TYR A 316 1.92 -11.63 -4.59
C TYR A 316 3.43 -11.47 -4.70
N GLN A 317 4.11 -11.48 -3.55
CA GLN A 317 5.56 -11.59 -3.51
C GLN A 317 5.99 -12.91 -4.17
N SER A 318 6.92 -12.79 -5.11
CA SER A 318 7.39 -13.92 -5.90
C SER A 318 8.73 -13.58 -6.55
N PRO A 319 9.38 -14.55 -7.22
CA PRO A 319 10.57 -14.27 -8.02
C PRO A 319 10.35 -13.17 -9.09
N TRP A 320 9.10 -12.92 -9.50
CA TRP A 320 8.78 -11.81 -10.39
C TRP A 320 9.08 -10.44 -9.78
N THR A 321 8.70 -10.25 -8.51
CA THR A 321 8.95 -9.02 -7.74
C THR A 321 10.30 -9.04 -7.01
N ASN A 322 11.10 -10.10 -7.20
CA ASN A 322 12.33 -10.39 -6.49
C ASN A 322 12.17 -10.39 -4.95
N MET A 323 11.02 -10.84 -4.45
CA MET A 323 10.74 -10.93 -3.02
C MET A 323 10.29 -12.34 -2.66
N PRO A 324 10.76 -12.90 -1.54
CA PRO A 324 10.28 -14.18 -1.05
C PRO A 324 8.85 -14.09 -0.58
N ASN A 325 8.15 -15.23 -0.56
CA ASN A 325 6.84 -15.31 0.06
C ASN A 325 6.97 -15.06 1.57
N THR A 326 6.21 -14.11 2.10
CA THR A 326 6.16 -13.77 3.53
C THR A 326 4.90 -14.31 4.22
N ALA A 327 4.21 -15.27 3.60
CA ALA A 327 3.05 -15.91 4.21
C ALA A 327 3.44 -16.60 5.54
N PHE A 328 2.66 -16.32 6.58
CA PHE A 328 2.79 -16.98 7.88
C PHE A 328 2.11 -18.35 7.82
N THR A 329 2.90 -19.43 7.81
CA THR A 329 2.35 -20.79 7.62
C THR A 329 1.76 -21.34 8.92
N TYR A 330 1.04 -22.46 8.82
CA TYR A 330 0.56 -23.17 10.01
C TYR A 330 1.73 -23.72 10.84
N GLU A 331 2.83 -24.10 10.18
CA GLU A 331 4.02 -24.59 10.88
C GLU A 331 4.75 -23.45 11.60
N ASP A 332 4.85 -22.26 10.99
CA ASP A 332 5.31 -21.05 11.68
C ASP A 332 4.44 -20.76 12.91
N LYS A 333 3.12 -20.88 12.76
CA LYS A 333 2.17 -20.68 13.86
C LYS A 333 2.45 -21.66 15.01
N TYR A 334 2.57 -22.96 14.73
CA TYR A 334 2.84 -23.96 15.78
C TYR A 334 4.19 -23.76 16.45
N GLY A 335 5.23 -23.38 15.69
CA GLY A 335 6.54 -23.05 16.26
C GLY A 335 6.48 -21.85 17.20
N ASN A 336 5.80 -20.78 16.78
CA ASN A 336 5.64 -19.59 17.63
C ASN A 336 4.73 -19.87 18.84
N ASP A 337 3.67 -20.66 18.70
CA ASP A 337 2.83 -21.10 19.83
C ASP A 337 3.67 -21.87 20.86
N TRP A 338 4.50 -22.81 20.39
CA TRP A 338 5.39 -23.59 21.25
C TRP A 338 6.36 -22.70 22.02
N ILE A 339 6.97 -21.71 21.36
CA ILE A 339 7.87 -20.75 22.02
C ILE A 339 7.13 -20.00 23.12
N LEU A 340 5.95 -19.46 22.83
CA LEU A 340 5.21 -18.64 23.79
C LEU A 340 4.72 -19.44 25.00
N GLU A 341 4.49 -20.75 24.83
CA GLU A 341 4.00 -21.64 25.86
C GLU A 341 5.13 -22.29 26.70
N TYR A 342 6.23 -22.70 26.07
CA TYR A 342 7.24 -23.56 26.70
C TYR A 342 8.64 -22.93 26.85
N SER A 343 8.94 -21.80 26.19
CA SER A 343 10.28 -21.19 26.28
C SER A 343 10.53 -20.49 27.62
N ASN A 344 11.81 -20.42 28.01
CA ASN A 344 12.24 -19.55 29.10
C ASN A 344 12.30 -18.10 28.62
N ARG A 345 11.42 -17.25 29.16
CA ARG A 345 11.30 -15.84 28.78
C ARG A 345 12.48 -14.96 29.19
N GLU A 346 13.33 -15.43 30.10
CA GLU A 346 14.56 -14.72 30.48
C GLU A 346 15.64 -14.80 29.38
N LEU A 347 15.57 -15.81 28.53
CA LEU A 347 16.51 -15.97 27.42
C LEU A 347 16.00 -15.23 26.19
N PRO A 348 16.84 -14.45 25.51
CA PRO A 348 16.45 -13.81 24.27
C PRO A 348 16.28 -14.84 23.16
N ILE A 349 15.49 -14.47 22.15
CA ILE A 349 15.35 -15.22 20.90
C ILE A 349 15.97 -14.45 19.75
N ILE A 350 16.80 -15.14 18.97
CA ILE A 350 17.37 -14.66 17.73
C ILE A 350 16.53 -15.17 16.57
N LYS A 351 16.12 -14.24 15.69
CA LYS A 351 15.36 -14.56 14.48
C LYS A 351 15.85 -13.73 13.29
N ASP A 352 15.61 -14.27 12.10
CA ASP A 352 15.86 -13.57 10.83
C ASP A 352 14.57 -13.04 10.17
N ASP A 353 13.43 -13.23 10.84
CA ASP A 353 12.09 -12.85 10.35
C ASP A 353 11.47 -11.70 11.19
N SER A 354 10.17 -11.47 11.00
CA SER A 354 9.44 -10.45 11.73
C SER A 354 9.27 -10.77 13.22
N THR A 355 9.17 -9.72 14.04
CA THR A 355 9.00 -9.84 15.49
C THR A 355 7.85 -10.75 15.91
N ILE A 356 8.03 -11.57 16.94
CA ILE A 356 6.95 -12.37 17.53
C ILE A 356 6.02 -11.47 18.37
N SER A 357 6.48 -10.33 18.87
CA SER A 357 5.72 -9.43 19.76
C SER A 357 4.25 -9.15 19.38
N LYS A 358 3.94 -8.94 18.09
CA LYS A 358 2.54 -8.74 17.66
C LYS A 358 1.73 -10.03 17.74
N TYR A 359 2.34 -11.14 17.33
CA TYR A 359 1.73 -12.47 17.42
C TYR A 359 1.54 -12.89 18.87
N SER A 360 2.47 -12.58 19.78
CA SER A 360 2.35 -12.91 21.20
C SER A 360 1.20 -12.18 21.86
N SER A 361 1.00 -10.90 21.54
CA SER A 361 -0.16 -10.13 22.01
C SER A 361 -1.47 -10.79 21.58
N TYR A 362 -1.57 -11.16 20.30
CA TYR A 362 -2.71 -11.91 19.77
C TYR A 362 -2.91 -13.26 20.47
N TYR A 363 -1.84 -14.04 20.64
CA TYR A 363 -1.87 -15.36 21.26
C TYR A 363 -2.40 -15.29 22.70
N PHE A 364 -1.83 -14.43 23.55
CA PHE A 364 -2.25 -14.32 24.95
C PHE A 364 -3.67 -13.75 25.10
N GLU A 365 -4.07 -12.79 24.27
CA GLU A 365 -5.45 -12.29 24.24
C GLU A 365 -6.44 -13.40 23.87
N SER A 366 -6.10 -14.24 22.89
CA SER A 366 -6.94 -15.37 22.48
C SER A 366 -7.14 -16.41 23.60
N GLN A 367 -6.17 -16.50 24.52
CA GLN A 367 -6.20 -17.37 25.69
C GLN A 367 -6.81 -16.70 26.93
N ASN A 368 -7.36 -15.48 26.80
CA ASN A 368 -7.81 -14.63 27.92
C ASN A 368 -6.72 -14.38 28.99
N SER A 369 -5.44 -14.48 28.62
CA SER A 369 -4.33 -14.17 29.49
C SER A 369 -4.04 -12.67 29.44
N ARG A 370 -4.05 -12.00 30.60
CA ARG A 370 -3.69 -10.58 30.71
C ARG A 370 -2.17 -10.33 30.70
N ASN A 371 -1.37 -11.39 30.71
CA ASN A 371 0.08 -11.30 30.79
C ASN A 371 0.71 -11.41 29.39
N SER A 372 0.61 -10.34 28.61
CA SER A 372 1.40 -10.17 27.39
C SER A 372 2.79 -9.65 27.76
N GLU A 373 3.65 -10.52 28.28
CA GLU A 373 5.06 -10.18 28.46
C GLU A 373 5.77 -10.25 27.11
N LYS A 374 6.50 -9.19 26.77
CA LYS A 374 7.31 -9.16 25.55
C LYS A 374 8.56 -10.01 25.76
N MET A 375 8.87 -10.88 24.80
CA MET A 375 10.17 -11.55 24.78
C MET A 375 11.24 -10.56 24.34
N ASN A 376 12.46 -10.76 24.82
CA ASN A 376 13.62 -10.06 24.28
C ASN A 376 13.99 -10.72 22.95
N GLU A 377 13.99 -9.92 21.87
CA GLU A 377 14.19 -10.41 20.51
C GLU A 377 15.40 -9.70 19.88
N TYR A 378 16.30 -10.46 19.27
CA TYR A 378 17.33 -9.96 18.37
C TYR A 378 16.98 -10.33 16.93
N LEU A 379 16.91 -9.33 16.04
CA LEU A 379 16.41 -9.49 14.67
C LEU A 379 17.52 -9.26 13.65
N MET A 380 17.52 -10.03 12.57
CA MET A 380 18.41 -9.85 11.41
C MET A 380 19.89 -9.85 11.79
N ILE A 381 20.27 -10.69 12.75
CA ILE A 381 21.66 -10.86 13.18
C ILE A 381 22.21 -12.26 12.89
N ILE A 382 21.42 -13.16 12.32
CA ILE A 382 21.88 -14.50 11.95
C ILE A 382 22.78 -14.35 10.71
N PRO A 383 24.08 -14.66 10.80
CA PRO A 383 24.97 -14.52 9.65
C PRO A 383 24.66 -15.55 8.56
N SER A 384 24.85 -15.17 7.30
CA SER A 384 24.91 -16.07 6.14
C SER A 384 25.64 -17.39 6.44
N ASN A 385 25.08 -18.52 5.98
CA ASN A 385 25.59 -19.88 6.23
C ASN A 385 25.83 -20.15 7.74
N PHE A 386 25.04 -19.54 8.62
CA PHE A 386 25.21 -19.59 10.08
C PHE A 386 26.62 -19.19 10.56
N GLY A 387 27.36 -18.40 9.77
CA GLY A 387 28.72 -17.96 10.10
C GLY A 387 29.80 -19.02 9.89
N TYR A 388 29.45 -20.20 9.36
CA TYR A 388 30.36 -21.33 9.17
C TYR A 388 31.52 -21.09 8.19
N ASN A 389 31.46 -19.99 7.43
CA ASN A 389 32.53 -19.53 6.56
C ASN A 389 33.69 -18.91 7.34
N GLN A 390 33.43 -18.37 8.53
CA GLN A 390 34.41 -17.67 9.37
C GLN A 390 34.69 -18.43 10.66
N TYR A 391 33.68 -19.13 11.18
CA TYR A 391 33.73 -19.79 12.47
C TYR A 391 33.57 -21.30 12.32
N ARG A 392 34.12 -22.04 13.30
CA ARG A 392 33.96 -23.49 13.34
C ARG A 392 32.55 -23.88 13.79
N ASN A 393 32.03 -23.16 14.79
CA ASN A 393 30.74 -23.38 15.41
C ASN A 393 29.87 -22.11 15.32
N LEU A 394 28.56 -22.27 15.37
CA LEU A 394 27.60 -21.16 15.36
C LEU A 394 27.74 -20.27 16.60
N GLY A 395 27.94 -20.86 17.79
CA GLY A 395 28.06 -20.11 19.05
C GLY A 395 29.14 -19.02 19.01
N ASP A 396 30.22 -19.24 18.25
CA ASP A 396 31.32 -18.27 18.08
C ASP A 396 30.88 -17.04 17.26
N ALA A 397 29.93 -17.21 16.34
CA ALA A 397 29.43 -16.15 15.48
C ALA A 397 28.62 -15.10 16.27
N PHE A 398 28.13 -15.46 17.45
CA PHE A 398 27.36 -14.59 18.34
C PHE A 398 28.17 -14.10 19.55
N ALA A 399 29.50 -14.15 19.49
CA ALA A 399 30.37 -13.76 20.61
C ALA A 399 30.20 -12.30 21.10
N THR A 400 29.59 -11.44 20.29
CA THR A 400 29.31 -10.03 20.61
C THR A 400 28.02 -9.82 21.40
N LEU A 401 27.15 -10.84 21.50
CA LEU A 401 25.94 -10.75 22.31
C LEU A 401 26.28 -10.87 23.81
N PRO A 402 25.54 -10.16 24.68
CA PRO A 402 25.81 -10.18 26.11
C PRO A 402 25.44 -11.51 26.78
N GLU A 403 24.53 -12.29 26.19
CA GLU A 403 24.08 -13.57 26.74
C GLU A 403 24.94 -14.76 26.28
N ASP A 404 25.27 -15.64 27.21
CA ASP A 404 26.00 -16.88 26.93
C ASP A 404 25.10 -18.00 26.36
N LYS A 405 23.78 -17.79 26.41
CA LYS A 405 22.75 -18.76 26.01
C LYS A 405 21.52 -18.04 25.48
N PHE A 406 20.99 -18.50 24.35
CA PHE A 406 19.81 -17.91 23.71
C PHE A 406 19.07 -18.92 22.83
N TYR A 407 17.80 -18.60 22.54
CA TYR A 407 17.04 -19.32 21.53
C TYR A 407 17.40 -18.80 20.14
N MET A 408 17.45 -19.67 19.14
CA MET A 408 17.52 -19.28 17.74
C MET A 408 16.44 -20.03 16.97
N SER A 409 15.58 -19.31 16.25
CA SER A 409 14.60 -19.93 15.35
C SER A 409 15.07 -19.89 13.92
N THR A 410 14.84 -20.97 13.19
CA THR A 410 14.99 -21.01 11.74
C THR A 410 13.68 -21.40 11.09
N THR A 411 13.39 -20.84 9.92
CA THR A 411 12.18 -21.12 9.14
C THR A 411 12.53 -21.57 7.74
N GLU A 412 11.58 -22.21 7.05
CA GLU A 412 11.73 -22.59 5.65
C GLU A 412 11.97 -21.37 4.75
N MET A 413 11.45 -20.19 5.17
CA MET A 413 11.72 -18.92 4.51
C MET A 413 13.22 -18.66 4.33
N MET A 414 14.06 -19.00 5.32
CA MET A 414 15.51 -18.82 5.24
C MET A 414 16.16 -19.66 4.11
N LYS A 415 15.60 -20.84 3.81
CA LYS A 415 16.07 -21.69 2.70
C LYS A 415 15.58 -21.18 1.35
N ILE A 416 14.32 -20.77 1.27
CA ILE A 416 13.70 -20.41 -0.02
C ILE A 416 13.97 -18.95 -0.43
N ALA A 417 14.27 -18.07 0.53
CA ALA A 417 14.40 -16.64 0.27
C ALA A 417 15.43 -16.28 -0.80
N PRO A 418 16.61 -16.91 -0.84
CA PRO A 418 17.58 -16.62 -1.88
C PRO A 418 17.09 -17.02 -3.28
N TYR A 419 16.24 -18.03 -3.41
CA TYR A 419 15.68 -18.45 -4.69
C TYR A 419 14.63 -17.48 -5.24
N ALA A 420 14.06 -16.63 -4.38
CA ALA A 420 13.19 -15.54 -4.80
C ALA A 420 13.97 -14.40 -5.49
N ALA A 421 15.27 -14.30 -5.27
CA ALA A 421 16.12 -13.44 -6.05
C ALA A 421 16.68 -14.16 -7.29
N ARG A 422 16.98 -13.36 -8.31
CA ARG A 422 17.66 -13.86 -9.51
C ARG A 422 19.03 -14.40 -9.19
N GLU A 423 19.46 -15.37 -9.99
CA GLU A 423 20.71 -16.08 -9.85
C GLU A 423 21.91 -15.15 -9.72
N GLU A 424 21.96 -14.06 -10.49
CA GLU A 424 23.09 -13.12 -10.46
C GLU A 424 23.20 -12.36 -9.13
N ARG A 425 22.11 -12.28 -8.36
CA ARG A 425 22.06 -11.60 -7.05
C ARG A 425 22.11 -12.55 -5.86
N ARG A 426 22.04 -13.87 -6.10
CA ARG A 426 21.96 -14.87 -5.02
C ARG A 426 23.15 -14.83 -4.08
N GLY A 427 24.36 -14.65 -4.62
CA GLY A 427 25.59 -14.58 -3.82
C GLY A 427 25.73 -13.35 -2.92
N TRP A 428 24.77 -12.42 -2.95
CA TRP A 428 24.78 -11.16 -2.20
C TRP A 428 23.77 -11.15 -1.05
N LEU A 429 22.90 -12.16 -1.02
CA LEU A 429 21.88 -12.31 0.00
C LEU A 429 22.36 -13.25 1.09
N ASP A 430 21.78 -13.12 2.27
CA ASP A 430 21.95 -14.13 3.29
C ASP A 430 21.49 -15.47 2.75
N TRP A 431 22.46 -16.38 2.69
CA TRP A 431 22.34 -17.63 1.97
C TRP A 431 22.47 -18.78 2.95
N PHE A 432 21.45 -19.64 2.99
CA PHE A 432 21.42 -20.83 3.83
C PHE A 432 21.14 -22.04 2.94
N THR A 433 22.10 -22.97 2.88
CA THR A 433 22.00 -24.21 2.11
C THR A 433 21.54 -25.38 2.98
N ASP A 434 21.01 -26.43 2.35
CA ASP A 434 20.74 -27.70 3.04
C ASP A 434 21.97 -28.23 3.78
N THR A 435 23.17 -28.04 3.22
CA THR A 435 24.43 -28.42 3.88
C THR A 435 24.70 -27.64 5.16
N ASP A 436 24.30 -26.37 5.22
CA ASP A 436 24.42 -25.55 6.43
C ASP A 436 23.47 -26.04 7.52
N PHE A 437 22.23 -26.41 7.17
CA PHE A 437 21.28 -27.00 8.12
C PHE A 437 21.74 -28.37 8.63
N ILE A 438 22.34 -29.21 7.78
CA ILE A 438 22.94 -30.48 8.21
C ILE A 438 24.11 -30.21 9.18
N ARG A 439 24.94 -29.20 8.90
CA ARG A 439 26.04 -28.82 9.80
C ARG A 439 25.53 -28.27 11.12
N LEU A 440 24.48 -27.45 11.09
CA LEU A 440 23.80 -26.89 12.27
C LEU A 440 23.33 -27.98 13.23
N LEU A 441 22.73 -29.05 12.71
CA LEU A 441 22.28 -30.20 13.52
C LEU A 441 23.43 -30.99 14.17
N ASN A 442 24.65 -30.86 13.65
CA ASN A 442 25.84 -31.54 14.18
C ASN A 442 26.76 -30.59 14.97
N ASP A 443 26.37 -29.33 15.14
CA ASP A 443 27.18 -28.31 15.80
C ASP A 443 27.16 -28.53 17.33
N PRO A 444 28.33 -28.65 18.00
CA PRO A 444 28.38 -28.90 19.43
C PRO A 444 27.83 -27.74 20.29
N THR A 445 27.73 -26.54 19.73
CA THR A 445 27.20 -25.34 20.40
C THR A 445 25.68 -25.22 20.26
N VAL A 446 25.02 -26.14 19.55
CA VAL A 446 23.61 -26.06 19.19
C VAL A 446 22.88 -27.30 19.68
N ASN A 447 21.72 -27.10 20.30
CA ASN A 447 20.83 -28.19 20.68
C ASN A 447 19.43 -27.95 20.12
N SER A 448 18.88 -28.90 19.38
CA SER A 448 17.51 -28.80 18.86
C SER A 448 16.50 -29.01 20.00
N ILE A 449 15.53 -28.10 20.10
CA ILE A 449 14.51 -28.12 21.15
C ILE A 449 13.15 -28.49 20.57
N TYR A 450 12.84 -27.95 19.40
CA TYR A 450 11.57 -28.14 18.71
C TYR A 450 11.80 -28.08 17.20
N SER A 451 11.06 -28.88 16.45
CA SER A 451 11.08 -28.87 14.99
C SER A 451 9.77 -29.44 14.43
N ASN A 452 9.22 -28.80 13.42
CA ASN A 452 8.02 -29.22 12.68
C ASN A 452 8.20 -28.84 11.20
N ASP A 453 8.93 -29.68 10.46
CA ASP A 453 9.21 -29.62 9.01
C ASP A 453 9.70 -28.26 8.45
N GLU A 454 8.89 -27.21 8.52
CA GLU A 454 9.17 -25.84 8.07
C GLU A 454 9.71 -24.91 9.16
N TYR A 455 9.57 -25.25 10.45
CA TYR A 455 10.04 -24.40 11.55
C TYR A 455 10.91 -25.21 12.51
N SER A 456 11.98 -24.60 13.04
CA SER A 456 12.86 -25.23 14.02
C SER A 456 13.38 -24.22 15.03
N LEU A 457 13.45 -24.66 16.28
CA LEU A 457 13.96 -23.89 17.41
C LEU A 457 15.16 -24.61 18.01
N PHE A 458 16.22 -23.84 18.19
CA PHE A 458 17.48 -24.29 18.75
C PHE A 458 17.82 -23.53 20.01
N MET A 459 18.51 -24.20 20.92
CA MET A 459 19.25 -23.59 22.01
C MET A 459 20.69 -23.47 21.58
N VAL A 460 21.21 -22.26 21.57
CA VAL A 460 22.60 -21.99 21.19
C VAL A 460 23.36 -21.55 22.44
N TYR A 461 24.55 -22.11 22.60
CA TYR A 461 25.50 -21.80 23.66
C TYR A 461 26.70 -21.09 23.04
N ARG A 462 27.23 -20.06 23.69
CA ARG A 462 28.49 -19.47 23.23
C ARG A 462 29.62 -20.50 23.34
N GLY A 463 30.43 -20.60 22.29
CA GLY A 463 31.58 -21.51 22.18
C GLY A 463 32.76 -21.14 23.07
#